data_AF-A0A926G015-F1
#
_entry.id   AF-A0A926G015-F1
#
_cell.length_a   1.000
_cell.length_b   1.000
_cell.length_c   1.000
_cell.angle_alpha   90.00
_cell.angle_beta   90.00
_cell.angle_gamma   90.00
#
_symmetry.space_group_name_H-M   'P 1'
#
loop_
_entity.id
_entity.type
_entity.pdbx_description
1 polymer ?
#
loop_
_entity_poly.entity_id
_entity_poly.type
_entity_poly.pdbx_seq_one_letter_code
_entity_poly.pdbx_strand_id
1 'polypeptide(L)'
;MLILFLAIVMVLELARRMPLVAAFRDMAACQAHAVRLMQRRGVSEWGKERAMRILAGRLFARSLRAGGLLVVVASPLLLVLGLAAVDPRLIGAHLDWVTRLWVAPMSLGYAALRWQVGPRVRAR
;
A
#
# COMPACT_ATOMS: atom_id res chain seq x y z
N MET A 1 -5.65 2.84 23.24
CA MET A 1 -5.77 1.54 22.56
C MET A 1 -6.81 1.58 21.45
N LEU A 2 -8.02 2.06 21.75
CA LEU A 2 -9.16 2.04 20.82
C LEU A 2 -8.91 2.85 19.54
N ILE A 3 -8.29 4.03 19.65
CA ILE A 3 -7.93 4.89 18.50
C ILE A 3 -6.94 4.18 17.56
N LEU A 4 -5.86 3.61 18.10
CA LEU A 4 -4.85 2.89 17.32
C LEU A 4 -5.46 1.65 16.63
N PHE A 5 -6.28 0.89 17.36
CA PHE A 5 -6.99 -0.25 16.80
C PHE A 5 -7.92 0.16 15.65
N LEU A 6 -8.70 1.23 15.84
CA LEU A 6 -9.63 1.75 14.83
C LEU A 6 -8.87 2.26 13.59
N ALA A 7 -7.73 2.94 13.78
CA ALA A 7 -6.86 3.33 12.68
C ALA A 7 -6.34 2.12 11.89
N ILE A 8 -5.90 1.06 12.55
CA ILE A 8 -5.44 -0.17 11.89
C ILE A 8 -6.58 -0.85 11.13
N VAL A 9 -7.77 -0.94 11.72
CA VAL A 9 -8.96 -1.48 11.04
C VAL A 9 -9.31 -0.64 9.81
N MET A 10 -9.24 0.70 9.90
CA MET A 10 -9.46 1.58 8.75
C MET A 10 -8.43 1.32 7.65
N VAL A 11 -7.14 1.18 7.98
CA VAL A 11 -6.09 0.85 7.00
C VAL A 11 -6.39 -0.48 6.31
N LEU A 12 -6.79 -1.51 7.07
CA LEU A 12 -7.13 -2.83 6.51
C LEU A 12 -8.35 -2.75 5.57
N GLU A 13 -9.40 -2.03 5.96
CA GLU A 13 -10.57 -1.86 5.10
C GLU A 13 -10.27 -1.01 3.86
N LEU A 14 -9.48 0.07 3.99
CA LEU A 14 -9.03 0.87 2.85
C LEU A 14 -8.17 0.04 1.90
N ALA A 15 -7.18 -0.68 2.42
CA ALA A 15 -6.30 -1.55 1.63
C ALA A 15 -7.09 -2.61 0.84
N ARG A 16 -8.19 -3.10 1.41
CA ARG A 16 -9.06 -4.09 0.76
C ARG A 16 -9.98 -3.48 -0.29
N ARG A 17 -10.53 -2.28 -0.03
CA ARG A 17 -11.43 -1.59 -0.97
C ARG A 17 -10.69 -0.96 -2.13
N MET A 18 -9.43 -0.57 -1.92
CA MET A 18 -8.60 0.05 -2.94
C MET A 18 -7.84 -0.99 -3.77
N PRO A 19 -7.63 -0.73 -5.07
CA PRO A 19 -6.90 -1.63 -5.95
C PRO A 19 -5.38 -1.53 -5.75
N LEU A 20 -4.90 -1.60 -4.50
CA LEU A 20 -3.48 -1.39 -4.15
C LEU A 20 -2.59 -2.43 -4.87
N VAL A 21 -2.95 -3.71 -4.76
CA VAL A 21 -2.22 -4.81 -5.40
C VAL A 21 -2.23 -4.69 -6.92
N ALA A 22 -3.36 -4.30 -7.51
CA ALA A 22 -3.45 -4.10 -8.96
C ALA A 22 -2.54 -2.96 -9.42
N ALA A 23 -2.50 -1.83 -8.70
CA ALA A 23 -1.63 -0.71 -9.03
C ALA A 23 -0.13 -1.08 -8.98
N PHE A 24 0.29 -1.85 -7.98
CA PHE A 24 1.67 -2.36 -7.90
C PHE A 24 1.97 -3.40 -8.99
N ARG A 25 1.01 -4.27 -9.34
CA ARG A 25 1.16 -5.22 -10.45
C ARG A 25 1.32 -4.51 -11.79
N ASP A 26 0.55 -3.47 -12.06
CA ASP A 26 0.66 -2.67 -13.29
C ASP A 26 2.01 -1.96 -13.40
N MET A 27 2.51 -1.45 -12.27
CA MET A 27 3.85 -0.86 -12.18
C MET A 27 4.93 -1.92 -12.47
N ALA A 28 4.85 -3.09 -11.82
CA ALA A 28 5.79 -4.19 -12.02
C ALA A 28 5.77 -4.72 -13.46
N ALA A 29 4.59 -4.83 -14.09
CA ALA A 29 4.46 -5.22 -15.48
C ALA A 29 5.13 -4.22 -16.43
N CYS A 30 5.04 -2.92 -16.13
CA CYS A 30 5.73 -1.87 -16.86
C CYS A 30 7.25 -2.01 -16.79
N GLN A 31 7.77 -2.24 -15.58
CA GLN A 31 9.18 -2.44 -15.33
C GLN A 31 9.70 -3.69 -16.05
N ALA A 32 8.97 -4.81 -15.95
CA ALA A 32 9.32 -6.04 -16.66
C ALA A 32 9.34 -5.85 -18.18
N HIS A 33 8.44 -5.03 -18.73
CA HIS A 33 8.44 -4.69 -20.14
C HIS A 33 9.67 -3.86 -20.54
N ALA A 34 10.06 -2.87 -19.73
CA ALA A 34 11.27 -2.08 -19.96
C ALA A 34 12.55 -2.94 -19.93
N VAL A 35 12.66 -3.86 -18.96
CA VAL A 35 13.78 -4.81 -18.88
C VAL A 35 13.85 -5.69 -20.12
N ARG A 36 12.71 -6.26 -20.56
CA ARG A 36 12.66 -7.07 -21.79
C ARG A 36 13.05 -6.26 -23.02
N LEU A 37 12.64 -5.00 -23.11
CA LEU A 37 13.00 -4.12 -24.23
C LEU A 37 14.51 -3.89 -24.29
N MET A 38 15.15 -3.63 -23.15
CA MET A 38 16.61 -3.47 -23.08
C MET A 38 17.38 -4.72 -23.50
N GLN A 39 16.87 -5.90 -23.15
CA GLN A 39 17.49 -7.18 -23.48
C GLN A 39 17.33 -7.59 -24.95
N ARG A 40 16.45 -6.93 -25.74
CA ARG A 40 16.25 -7.26 -27.15
C ARG A 40 17.48 -6.89 -27.99
N ARG A 41 17.99 -7.88 -28.71
CA ARG A 41 19.04 -7.72 -29.73
C ARG A 41 18.41 -7.39 -31.10
N GLY A 42 19.16 -6.71 -31.96
CA GLY A 42 18.73 -6.39 -33.34
C GLY A 42 17.80 -5.18 -33.49
N VAL A 43 17.59 -4.39 -32.43
CA VAL A 43 16.85 -3.11 -32.48
C VAL A 43 17.85 -1.96 -32.40
N SER A 44 17.62 -0.90 -33.18
CA SER A 44 18.47 0.29 -33.12
C SER A 44 18.47 0.92 -31.71
N GLU A 45 19.64 1.37 -31.26
CA GLU A 45 19.79 2.01 -29.94
C GLU A 45 18.94 3.28 -29.84
N TRP A 46 18.82 4.05 -30.93
CA TRP A 46 17.92 5.20 -31.00
C TRP A 46 16.44 4.82 -30.77
N GLY A 47 15.99 3.70 -31.34
CA GLY A 47 14.63 3.18 -31.13
C GLY A 47 14.40 2.73 -29.69
N LYS A 48 15.38 2.07 -29.07
CA LYS A 48 15.34 1.69 -27.65
C LYS A 48 15.28 2.91 -26.75
N GLU A 49 16.08 3.94 -27.02
CA GLU A 49 16.12 5.15 -26.22
C GLU A 49 14.78 5.89 -26.24
N ARG A 50 14.18 6.05 -27.43
CA ARG A 50 12.86 6.69 -27.57
C ARG A 50 11.76 5.88 -26.87
N ALA A 51 11.77 4.56 -27.02
CA ALA A 51 10.81 3.68 -26.36
C ALA A 51 10.98 3.70 -24.82
N MET A 52 12.22 3.75 -24.33
CA MET A 52 12.53 3.87 -22.90
C MET A 52 12.04 5.20 -22.31
N ARG A 53 12.15 6.33 -23.03
CA ARG A 53 11.56 7.61 -22.56
C ARG A 53 10.05 7.53 -22.37
N ILE A 54 9.34 6.90 -23.32
CA ILE A 54 7.88 6.73 -23.21
C ILE A 54 7.54 5.81 -22.02
N LEU A 55 8.28 4.71 -21.86
CA LEU A 55 8.10 3.79 -20.74
C LEU A 55 8.41 4.42 -19.39
N ALA A 56 9.43 5.28 -19.30
CA ALA A 56 9.78 6.01 -18.09
C ALA A 56 8.63 6.94 -17.66
N GLY A 57 8.03 7.69 -18.59
CA GLY A 57 6.86 8.51 -18.29
C GLY A 57 5.66 7.69 -17.81
N ARG A 58 5.40 6.54 -18.45
CA ARG A 58 4.33 5.61 -18.02
C ARG A 58 4.61 5.00 -16.65
N LEU A 59 5.86 4.64 -16.37
CA LEU A 59 6.27 4.10 -15.09
C LEU A 59 6.12 5.14 -13.98
N PHE A 60 6.50 6.40 -14.25
CA PHE A 60 6.33 7.52 -13.32
C PHE A 60 4.86 7.79 -12.98
N ALA A 61 3.97 7.81 -13.98
CA ALA A 61 2.53 7.95 -13.73
C ALA A 61 1.98 6.78 -12.90
N ARG A 62 2.43 5.54 -13.16
CA ARG A 62 2.01 4.35 -12.40
C ARG A 62 2.57 4.33 -10.98
N SER A 63 3.81 4.77 -10.78
CA SER A 63 4.42 4.87 -9.45
C SER A 63 3.76 5.96 -8.61
N LEU A 64 3.41 7.12 -9.20
CA LEU A 64 2.61 8.15 -8.55
C LEU A 64 1.24 7.62 -8.11
N ARG A 65 0.56 6.86 -8.97
CA ARG A 65 -0.73 6.26 -8.63
C ARG A 65 -0.59 5.23 -7.49
N ALA A 66 0.39 4.34 -7.57
CA ALA A 66 0.63 3.32 -6.55
C ALA A 66 1.03 3.95 -5.21
N GLY A 67 1.94 4.93 -5.24
CA GLY A 67 2.37 5.70 -4.07
C GLY A 67 1.23 6.52 -3.48
N GLY A 68 0.42 7.19 -4.31
CA GLY A 68 -0.76 7.93 -3.88
C GLY A 68 -1.78 7.03 -3.18
N LEU A 69 -2.08 5.86 -3.77
CA LEU A 69 -2.93 4.86 -3.11
C LEU A 69 -2.34 4.38 -1.79
N LEU A 70 -1.03 4.16 -1.73
CA LEU A 70 -0.34 3.77 -0.50
C LEU A 70 -0.48 4.84 0.59
N VAL A 71 -0.27 6.12 0.25
CA VAL A 71 -0.44 7.25 1.18
C VAL A 71 -1.88 7.34 1.66
N VAL A 72 -2.86 7.21 0.77
CA VAL A 72 -4.28 7.25 1.15
C VAL A 72 -4.63 6.10 2.09
N VAL A 73 -4.17 4.88 1.79
CA VAL A 73 -4.37 3.71 2.65
C VAL A 73 -3.67 3.89 4.00
N ALA A 74 -2.47 4.47 4.03
CA ALA A 74 -1.70 4.72 5.25
C ALA A 74 -2.19 5.97 6.02
N SER A 75 -3.02 6.81 5.41
CA SER A 75 -3.44 8.10 5.97
C SER A 75 -4.03 8.03 7.38
N PRO A 76 -4.82 7.01 7.78
CA PRO A 76 -5.33 6.93 9.16
C PRO A 76 -4.19 6.77 10.17
N LEU A 77 -3.15 6.01 9.84
CA LEU A 77 -1.97 5.86 10.71
C LEU A 77 -1.11 7.13 10.70
N LEU A 78 -0.91 7.74 9.53
CA LEU A 78 -0.15 9.00 9.42
C LEU A 78 -0.82 10.12 10.23
N LEU A 79 -2.16 10.15 10.26
CA LEU A 79 -2.92 11.12 11.05
C LEU A 79 -2.73 10.89 12.55
N VAL A 80 -2.79 9.63 13.01
CA VAL A 80 -2.50 9.29 14.42
C VAL A 80 -1.06 9.67 14.79
N LEU A 81 -0.09 9.41 13.91
CA LEU A 81 1.30 9.80 14.15
C LEU A 81 1.51 11.32 14.14
N GLY A 82 0.85 12.03 13.22
CA GLY A 82 0.90 13.50 13.14
C GLY A 82 0.31 14.16 14.38
N LEU A 83 -0.83 13.68 14.88
CA LEU A 83 -1.41 14.16 16.12
C LEU A 83 -0.49 13.91 17.33
N ALA A 84 0.17 12.76 17.37
CA ALA A 84 1.13 12.43 18.42
C ALA A 84 2.38 13.32 18.37
N ALA A 85 2.78 13.78 17.18
CA ALA A 85 3.90 14.69 17.00
C ALA A 85 3.56 16.13 17.43
N VAL A 86 2.29 16.56 17.28
CA VAL A 86 1.83 17.90 17.67
C VAL A 86 1.62 18.00 19.19
N ASP A 87 0.99 17.00 19.80
CA ASP A 87 0.87 16.92 21.26
C ASP A 87 1.02 15.46 21.74
N PRO A 88 2.17 15.12 22.34
CA PRO A 88 2.42 13.78 22.86
C PRO A 88 1.42 13.34 23.93
N ARG A 89 0.74 14.27 24.62
CA ARG A 89 -0.21 13.95 25.69
C ARG A 89 -1.52 13.38 25.16
N LEU A 90 -1.89 13.71 23.92
CA LEU A 90 -3.11 13.21 23.28
C LEU A 90 -3.06 11.69 23.00
N ILE A 91 -1.86 11.15 22.75
CA ILE A 91 -1.70 9.77 22.24
C ILE A 91 -0.58 9.00 22.98
N GLY A 92 0.11 9.62 23.95
CA GLY A 92 1.24 9.00 24.68
C GLY A 92 0.90 7.65 25.33
N ALA A 93 -0.28 7.52 25.92
CA ALA A 93 -0.78 6.26 26.50
C ALA A 93 -1.21 5.22 25.46
N HIS A 94 -1.17 5.52 24.16
CA HIS A 94 -1.59 4.63 23.08
C HIS A 94 -0.44 4.12 22.21
N LEU A 95 0.75 4.72 22.34
CA LEU A 95 1.96 4.30 21.65
C LEU A 95 2.88 3.42 22.51
N ASP A 96 2.47 3.15 23.75
CA ASP A 96 3.22 2.37 24.71
C ASP A 96 3.48 0.93 24.23
N TRP A 97 4.62 0.34 24.61
CA TRP A 97 5.05 -0.97 24.09
C TRP A 97 4.05 -2.08 24.40
N VAL A 98 3.50 -2.05 25.62
CA VAL A 98 2.44 -2.97 26.07
C VAL A 98 1.20 -2.84 25.17
N THR A 99 0.88 -1.61 24.75
CA THR A 99 -0.27 -1.36 23.90
C THR A 99 -0.11 -1.95 22.50
N ARG A 100 1.10 -1.84 21.93
CA ARG A 100 1.44 -2.45 20.64
C ARG A 100 1.35 -3.97 20.69
N LEU A 101 1.79 -4.57 21.80
CA LEU A 101 1.79 -6.01 22.00
C LEU A 101 0.37 -6.62 21.99
N TRP A 102 -0.62 -5.91 22.53
CA TRP A 102 -2.02 -6.37 22.53
C TRP A 102 -2.77 -6.07 21.22
N VAL A 103 -2.45 -4.96 20.57
CA VAL A 103 -3.11 -4.56 19.32
C VAL A 103 -2.67 -5.44 18.14
N ALA A 104 -1.44 -5.94 18.14
CA ALA A 104 -0.94 -6.84 17.10
C ALA A 104 -1.77 -8.14 16.96
N PRO A 105 -1.99 -8.97 18.00
CA PRO A 105 -2.80 -10.19 17.88
C PRO A 105 -4.27 -9.89 17.61
N MET A 106 -4.83 -8.79 18.14
CA MET A 106 -6.22 -8.40 17.83
C MET A 106 -6.42 -8.01 16.36
N SER A 107 -5.49 -7.24 15.80
CA SER A 107 -5.54 -6.86 14.37
C SER A 107 -5.28 -8.05 13.45
N LEU A 108 -4.35 -8.94 13.80
CA LEU A 108 -4.15 -10.23 13.12
C LEU A 108 -5.38 -11.13 13.19
N GLY A 109 -6.01 -11.23 14.36
CA GLY A 109 -7.25 -11.97 14.55
C GLY A 109 -8.39 -11.41 13.70
N TYR A 110 -8.57 -10.08 13.68
CA TYR A 110 -9.55 -9.43 12.81
C TYR A 110 -9.27 -9.71 11.33
N ALA A 111 -8.01 -9.55 10.88
CA ALA A 111 -7.62 -9.82 9.51
C ALA A 111 -7.86 -11.29 9.12
N ALA A 112 -7.49 -12.24 9.98
CA ALA A 112 -7.69 -13.66 9.75
C ALA A 112 -9.18 -14.04 9.69
N LEU A 113 -9.98 -13.59 10.65
CA LEU A 113 -11.43 -13.79 10.66
C LEU A 113 -12.06 -13.21 9.40
N ARG A 114 -11.70 -11.98 9.01
CA ARG A 114 -12.31 -11.32 7.85
C ARG A 114 -11.84 -11.90 6.51
N TRP A 115 -10.60 -12.39 6.42
CA TRP A 115 -10.08 -13.08 5.24
C TRP A 115 -10.59 -14.52 5.10
N GLN A 116 -10.88 -15.22 6.20
CA GLN A 116 -11.48 -16.56 6.13
C GLN A 116 -13.00 -16.51 5.90
N VAL A 117 -13.69 -15.50 6.44
CA VAL A 117 -15.16 -15.36 6.35
C VAL A 117 -15.58 -14.60 5.09
N GLY A 118 -14.81 -13.60 4.65
CA GLY A 118 -15.13 -12.78 3.47
C GLY A 118 -15.32 -13.55 2.15
N PRO A 119 -14.49 -14.57 1.83
CA PRO A 119 -14.69 -15.41 0.65
C PRO A 119 -15.89 -16.35 0.78
N ARG A 120 -16.16 -16.86 2.00
CA ARG A 120 -17.26 -17.80 2.26
C ARG A 120 -18.64 -17.16 2.17
N VAL A 121 -18.76 -15.87 2.50
CA VAL A 121 -20.03 -15.12 2.42
C VAL A 121 -20.33 -14.64 0.99
N ARG A 122 -19.33 -14.52 0.10
CA ARG A 122 -19.53 -14.20 -1.33
C ARG A 122 -19.87 -15.40 -2.22
N ALA A 123 -19.73 -16.61 -1.69
CA ALA A 123 -20.00 -17.86 -2.41
C ALA A 123 -21.40 -18.43 -2.13
N ARG A 124 -22.26 -17.69 -1.41
CA ARG A 124 -23.71 -17.91 -1.30
C ARG A 124 -24.43 -16.75 -1.95
#